data_AF-A0A9W6DR54-F1
#
_entry.id   AF-A0A9W6DR54-F1
#
_cell.length_a   1.000
_cell.length_b   1.000
_cell.length_c   1.000
_cell.angle_alpha   90.00
_cell.angle_beta   90.00
_cell.angle_gamma   90.00
#
_symmetry.space_group_name_H-M   'P 1'
#
loop_
_entity.id
_entity.type
_entity.pdbx_description
1 polymer ?
#
loop_
_entity_poly.entity_id
_entity_poly.type
_entity_poly.pdbx_seq_one_letter_code
_entity_poly.pdbx_strand_id
1 'polypeptide(L)'
;MDSAEISLHPSIPNVVYVSNRWERHIAKREPHLQNVPQDLPQGDAIAIILLSDDGRKVKNIKHVRTNLDVIRGMRLSDDGKYVVVAGQEGGGVEVYAITGDKGDKWTLVAGLNEGLESDIKDT
;
A
#
# COMPACT_ATOMS: atom_id res chain seq x y z
N MET A 1 10.93 -8.73 -8.79
CA MET A 1 11.35 -7.71 -7.80
C MET A 1 10.31 -7.72 -6.69
N ASP A 2 10.64 -8.31 -5.54
CA ASP A 2 9.70 -8.55 -4.43
C ASP A 2 9.73 -7.45 -3.36
N SER A 3 10.47 -6.37 -3.59
CA SER A 3 10.67 -5.29 -2.62
C SER A 3 9.41 -4.46 -2.42
N ALA A 4 9.15 -3.99 -1.19
CA ALA A 4 8.16 -2.96 -0.93
C ALA A 4 8.46 -1.66 -1.71
N GLU A 5 7.41 -0.88 -1.98
CA GLU A 5 7.59 0.51 -2.40
C GLU A 5 7.51 1.44 -1.21
N ILE A 6 8.44 2.39 -1.18
CA ILE A 6 8.56 3.39 -0.12
C ILE A 6 8.32 4.75 -0.75
N SER A 7 7.37 5.48 -0.20
CA SER A 7 7.04 6.83 -0.62
C SER A 7 7.06 7.80 0.55
N LEU A 8 7.58 8.99 0.31
CA LEU A 8 7.54 10.11 1.25
C LEU A 8 6.46 11.09 0.80
N HIS A 9 5.79 11.73 1.75
CA HIS A 9 4.86 12.81 1.42
C HIS A 9 5.65 14.03 0.92
N PRO A 10 5.24 14.69 -0.19
CA PRO A 10 6.01 15.79 -0.78
C PRO A 10 6.11 17.03 0.12
N SER A 11 5.10 17.27 0.96
CA SER A 11 5.00 18.48 1.80
C SER A 11 4.81 18.23 3.30
N ILE A 12 4.54 16.99 3.74
CA ILE A 12 4.32 16.66 5.15
C ILE A 12 5.56 15.91 5.62
N PRO A 13 6.34 16.46 6.56
CA PRO A 13 7.55 15.80 7.03
C PRO A 13 7.21 14.62 7.95
N ASN A 14 8.19 13.75 8.17
CA ASN A 14 8.15 12.71 9.20
C ASN A 14 7.01 11.69 9.05
N VAL A 15 6.55 11.45 7.82
CA VAL A 15 5.65 10.36 7.46
C VAL A 15 6.25 9.55 6.31
N VAL A 16 6.18 8.22 6.42
CA VAL A 16 6.64 7.28 5.41
C VAL A 16 5.50 6.32 5.08
N TYR A 17 5.24 6.14 3.79
CA TYR A 17 4.26 5.19 3.27
C TYR A 17 5.00 3.99 2.69
N VAL A 18 4.63 2.79 3.11
CA VAL A 18 5.28 1.55 2.68
C VAL A 18 4.24 0.56 2.23
N SER A 19 4.30 0.11 0.97
CA SER A 19 3.41 -0.94 0.49
C SER A 19 3.84 -2.31 1.02
N ASN A 20 2.88 -3.10 1.47
CA ASN A 20 3.07 -4.52 1.65
C ASN A 20 2.86 -5.24 0.31
N ARG A 21 3.43 -6.44 0.19
CA ARG A 21 3.26 -7.31 -0.99
C ARG A 21 3.04 -8.74 -0.52
N TRP A 22 2.19 -9.46 -1.23
CA TRP A 22 2.03 -10.92 -1.08
C TRP A 22 1.49 -11.36 0.29
N GLU A 23 0.76 -10.49 1.01
CA GLU A 23 0.23 -10.84 2.33
C GLU A 23 -0.67 -12.07 2.23
N ARG A 24 -1.51 -12.12 1.20
CA ARG A 24 -2.43 -13.23 0.89
C ARG A 24 -1.74 -14.52 0.46
N HIS A 25 -0.50 -14.43 -0.01
CA HIS A 25 0.23 -15.55 -0.60
C HIS A 25 1.38 -16.04 0.29
N ILE A 26 1.47 -15.53 1.52
CA ILE A 26 2.60 -15.79 2.41
C ILE A 26 2.78 -17.29 2.70
N ALA A 27 1.70 -18.06 2.82
CA ALA A 27 1.76 -19.53 3.00
C ALA A 27 2.42 -20.23 1.80
N LYS A 28 2.16 -19.76 0.57
CA LYS A 28 2.74 -20.32 -0.66
C LYS A 28 4.18 -19.87 -0.83
N ARG A 29 4.49 -18.62 -0.50
CA ARG A 29 5.82 -18.02 -0.65
C ARG A 29 6.81 -18.53 0.38
N GLU A 30 6.35 -18.70 1.62
CA GLU A 30 7.16 -19.08 2.76
C GLU A 30 6.59 -20.35 3.42
N PRO A 31 6.68 -21.52 2.75
CA PRO A 31 6.03 -22.76 3.19
C PRO A 31 6.59 -23.31 4.50
N HIS A 32 7.70 -22.76 4.99
CA HIS A 32 8.32 -23.13 6.25
C HIS A 32 7.72 -22.40 7.46
N LEU A 33 6.93 -21.35 7.25
CA LEU A 33 6.27 -20.62 8.33
C LEU A 33 5.20 -21.49 8.98
N GLN A 34 5.21 -21.53 10.31
CA GLN A 34 4.19 -22.20 11.10
C GLN A 34 3.10 -21.20 11.52
N ASN A 35 1.87 -21.67 11.69
CA ASN A 35 0.73 -20.87 12.15
C ASN A 35 0.37 -19.67 11.24
N VAL A 36 0.58 -19.82 9.93
CA VAL A 36 0.10 -18.82 8.96
C VAL A 36 -1.43 -18.76 9.01
N PRO A 37 -2.04 -17.57 9.21
CA PRO A 37 -3.49 -17.42 9.18
C PRO A 37 -4.07 -17.92 7.84
N GLN A 38 -5.15 -18.71 7.91
CA GLN A 38 -5.85 -19.19 6.71
C GLN A 38 -6.81 -18.15 6.15
N ASP A 39 -7.41 -17.35 7.04
CA ASP A 39 -8.27 -16.24 6.67
C ASP A 39 -7.44 -14.96 6.65
N LEU A 40 -7.10 -14.52 5.45
CA LEU A 40 -6.29 -13.32 5.20
C LEU A 40 -7.18 -12.23 4.59
N PRO A 41 -6.93 -10.95 4.92
CA PRO A 41 -7.70 -9.85 4.34
C PRO A 41 -7.68 -9.83 2.81
N GLN A 42 -8.71 -9.22 2.22
CA GLN A 42 -8.95 -9.24 0.76
C GLN A 42 -7.83 -8.61 -0.09
N GLY A 43 -7.09 -7.64 0.44
CA GLY A 43 -5.97 -7.01 -0.26
C GLY A 43 -4.80 -6.72 0.67
N ASP A 44 -3.66 -6.35 0.08
CA ASP A 44 -2.43 -6.03 0.81
C ASP A 44 -2.60 -4.71 1.60
N ALA A 45 -1.88 -4.60 2.72
CA ALA A 45 -1.86 -3.37 3.51
C ALA A 45 -0.84 -2.36 2.98
N ILE A 46 -1.07 -1.09 3.30
CA ILE A 46 -0.05 -0.03 3.25
C ILE A 46 0.20 0.41 4.69
N ALA A 47 1.47 0.40 5.10
CA ALA A 47 1.88 0.95 6.38
C ALA A 47 2.10 2.46 6.26
N ILE A 48 1.52 3.21 7.19
CA ILE A 48 1.80 4.63 7.41
C ILE A 48 2.63 4.73 8.69
N ILE A 49 3.91 5.04 8.54
CA ILE A 49 4.86 5.16 9.63
C ILE A 49 5.04 6.64 9.97
N LEU A 50 4.68 7.01 11.19
CA LEU A 50 4.89 8.36 11.72
C LEU A 50 6.16 8.39 12.54
N LEU A 51 7.06 9.30 12.19
CA LEU A 51 8.34 9.49 12.85
C LEU A 51 8.28 10.60 13.89
N SER A 52 9.28 10.63 14.76
CA SER A 52 9.56 11.78 15.62
C SER A 52 9.93 13.01 14.80
N ASP A 53 9.89 14.17 15.45
CA ASP A 53 10.05 15.45 14.77
C ASP A 53 11.48 15.60 14.20
N ASP A 54 12.45 14.92 14.81
CA ASP A 54 13.83 14.76 14.34
C ASP A 54 14.03 13.60 13.33
N GLY A 55 12.98 12.86 13.00
CA GLY A 55 12.99 11.73 12.07
C GLY A 55 13.71 10.47 12.58
N ARG A 56 14.15 10.42 13.84
CA ARG A 56 15.05 9.35 14.35
C ARG A 56 14.35 8.19 15.07
N LYS A 57 13.06 8.31 15.35
CA LYS A 57 12.28 7.29 16.07
C LYS A 57 10.92 7.10 15.43
N VAL A 58 10.45 5.85 15.40
CA VAL A 58 9.04 5.56 15.06
C VAL A 58 8.17 5.96 16.25
N LYS A 59 7.22 6.87 16.02
CA LYS A 59 6.22 7.28 17.01
C LYS A 59 4.94 6.47 16.91
N ASN A 60 4.51 6.12 15.70
CA ASN A 60 3.29 5.34 15.48
C ASN A 60 3.34 4.63 14.13
N ILE A 61 2.59 3.53 14.00
CA ILE A 61 2.37 2.83 12.74
C ILE A 61 0.87 2.63 12.59
N LYS A 62 0.33 3.05 11.45
CA LYS A 62 -1.04 2.77 11.04
C LYS A 62 -1.04 1.92 9.79
N HIS A 63 -2.18 1.31 9.50
CA HIS A 63 -2.35 0.52 8.29
C HIS A 63 -3.59 0.99 7.54
N VAL A 64 -3.47 1.05 6.22
CA VAL A 64 -4.58 1.20 5.28
C VAL A 64 -4.76 -0.15 4.60
N ARG A 65 -5.95 -0.72 4.68
CA ARG A 65 -6.27 -1.95 3.96
C ARG A 65 -6.75 -1.59 2.56
N THR A 66 -6.10 -2.16 1.55
CA THR A 66 -6.52 -2.04 0.15
C THR A 66 -7.41 -3.22 -0.26
N ASN A 67 -8.02 -3.13 -1.43
CA ASN A 67 -8.64 -4.30 -2.07
C ASN A 67 -7.73 -4.94 -3.14
N LEU A 68 -6.48 -4.47 -3.25
CA LEU A 68 -5.54 -4.87 -4.28
C LEU A 68 -4.68 -6.05 -3.79
N ASP A 69 -4.40 -6.99 -4.70
CA ASP A 69 -3.53 -8.13 -4.41
C ASP A 69 -2.17 -7.94 -5.08
N VAL A 70 -1.10 -8.14 -4.31
CA VAL A 70 0.29 -7.95 -4.74
C VAL A 70 0.51 -6.52 -5.25
N ILE A 71 0.49 -5.53 -4.34
CA ILE A 71 0.68 -4.12 -4.69
C ILE A 71 2.00 -3.93 -5.44
N ARG A 72 1.95 -3.46 -6.68
CA ARG A 72 3.12 -3.36 -7.57
C ARG A 72 3.51 -1.95 -8.00
N GLY A 73 2.65 -0.99 -7.69
CA GLY A 73 2.91 0.43 -7.88
C GLY A 73 2.21 1.25 -6.82
N MET A 74 2.88 2.29 -6.33
CA MET A 74 2.37 3.27 -5.40
C MET A 74 3.00 4.63 -5.70
N ARG A 75 2.18 5.62 -6.04
CA ARG A 75 2.65 6.95 -6.41
C ARG A 75 1.76 8.05 -5.85
N LEU A 76 2.37 9.02 -5.17
CA LEU A 76 1.68 10.22 -4.72
C LEU A 76 1.54 11.23 -5.85
N SER A 77 0.47 12.01 -5.81
CA SER A 77 0.36 13.25 -6.59
C SER A 77 1.41 14.25 -6.11
N ASP A 78 1.82 15.16 -7.00
CA ASP A 78 2.85 16.16 -6.68
C ASP A 78 2.39 17.13 -5.57
N ASP A 79 1.08 17.36 -5.43
CA ASP A 79 0.50 18.14 -4.34
C ASP A 79 0.30 17.35 -3.04
N GLY A 80 0.59 16.04 -3.05
CA GLY A 80 0.47 15.13 -1.91
C GLY A 80 -0.97 14.79 -1.51
N LYS A 81 -1.98 15.34 -2.17
CA LYS A 81 -3.38 15.12 -1.77
C LYS A 81 -3.90 13.73 -2.11
N TYR A 82 -3.27 13.06 -3.07
CA TYR A 82 -3.70 11.76 -3.55
C TYR A 82 -2.55 10.78 -3.63
N VAL A 83 -2.90 9.51 -3.59
CA VAL A 83 -2.00 8.40 -3.88
C VAL A 83 -2.73 7.37 -4.72
N VAL A 84 -2.06 6.91 -5.78
CA VAL A 84 -2.51 5.85 -6.65
C VAL A 84 -1.76 4.58 -6.26
N VAL A 85 -2.48 3.48 -6.12
CA VAL A 85 -1.94 2.15 -5.79
C VAL A 85 -2.42 1.18 -6.86
N ALA A 86 -1.54 0.31 -7.35
CA ALA A 86 -1.86 -0.67 -8.38
C ALA A 86 -1.55 -2.10 -7.90
N GLY A 87 -2.49 -3.03 -8.10
CA GLY A 87 -2.33 -4.45 -7.82
C GLY A 87 -1.89 -5.24 -9.04
N GLN A 88 -1.13 -6.32 -8.83
CA GLN A 88 -0.68 -7.21 -9.92
C GLN A 88 -1.66 -8.39 -10.13
N GLU A 89 -2.13 -8.99 -9.04
CA GLU A 89 -3.03 -10.14 -9.08
C GLU A 89 -4.48 -9.65 -9.06
N GLY A 90 -5.31 -10.13 -9.99
CA GLY A 90 -6.65 -9.55 -10.26
C GLY A 90 -6.63 -8.19 -10.98
N GLY A 91 -5.44 -7.62 -11.18
CA GLY A 91 -5.29 -6.25 -11.65
C GLY A 91 -5.88 -5.23 -10.66
N GLY A 92 -6.07 -4.00 -11.14
CA GLY A 92 -6.78 -2.99 -10.39
C GLY A 92 -5.92 -1.80 -9.96
N VAL A 93 -6.58 -0.65 -9.86
CA VAL A 93 -5.99 0.61 -9.42
C VAL A 93 -6.93 1.29 -8.44
N GLU A 94 -6.40 1.65 -7.27
CA GLU A 94 -7.13 2.41 -6.25
C GLU A 94 -6.50 3.79 -6.07
N VAL A 95 -7.34 4.81 -5.89
CA VAL A 95 -6.93 6.19 -5.61
C VAL A 95 -7.45 6.58 -4.24
N TYR A 96 -6.54 6.99 -3.37
CA TYR A 96 -6.86 7.45 -2.02
C TYR A 96 -6.60 8.95 -1.89
N ALA A 97 -7.50 9.66 -1.21
CA ALA A 97 -7.21 10.99 -0.68
C ALA A 97 -6.44 10.88 0.63
N ILE A 98 -5.34 11.63 0.74
CA ILE A 98 -4.52 11.74 1.94
C ILE A 98 -4.99 12.95 2.75
N THR A 99 -5.36 12.70 4.00
CA THR A 99 -5.87 13.70 4.94
C THR A 99 -5.25 13.53 6.32
N GLY A 100 -5.63 14.42 7.25
CA GLY A 100 -5.05 14.51 8.58
C GLY A 100 -3.75 15.31 8.57
N ASP A 101 -3.49 16.02 9.67
CA ASP A 101 -2.36 16.97 9.76
C ASP A 101 -1.00 16.29 9.58
N LYS A 102 -0.93 14.97 9.76
CA LYS A 102 0.27 14.15 9.58
C LYS A 102 0.23 13.26 8.34
N GLY A 103 -0.73 13.47 7.44
CA GLY A 103 -0.93 12.63 6.25
C GLY A 103 -1.25 11.18 6.60
N ASP A 104 -1.95 10.95 7.71
CA ASP A 104 -2.10 9.67 8.38
C ASP A 104 -3.51 9.07 8.31
N LYS A 105 -4.35 9.64 7.45
CA LYS A 105 -5.70 9.17 7.16
C LYS A 105 -5.90 9.10 5.65
N TRP A 106 -6.11 7.90 5.14
CA TRP A 106 -6.37 7.68 3.72
C TRP A 106 -7.83 7.27 3.53
N THR A 107 -8.48 7.86 2.55
CA THR A 107 -9.88 7.55 2.19
C THR A 107 -9.91 7.16 0.73
N LEU A 108 -10.47 6.00 0.39
CA LEU A 108 -10.66 5.59 -1.00
C LEU A 108 -11.62 6.57 -1.68
N VAL A 109 -11.19 7.16 -2.79
CA VAL A 109 -11.99 8.17 -3.54
C VAL A 109 -12.31 7.74 -4.96
N ALA A 110 -11.52 6.84 -5.54
CA ALA A 110 -11.83 6.18 -6.81
C ALA A 110 -11.13 4.82 -6.86
N GLY A 111 -11.68 3.89 -7.63
CA GLY A 111 -11.08 2.58 -7.85
C GLY A 111 -11.59 1.96 -9.13
N LEU A 112 -10.70 1.23 -9.81
CA LEU A 112 -11.03 0.35 -10.92
C LEU A 112 -10.55 -1.04 -10.51
N ASN A 113 -11.47 -1.91 -10.12
CA ASN A 113 -11.14 -3.21 -9.50
C ASN A 113 -11.33 -4.39 -10.46
N GLU A 114 -11.71 -4.13 -11.71
CA GLU A 114 -11.95 -5.15 -12.75
C GLU A 114 -11.50 -4.61 -14.12
N GLY A 115 -11.13 -5.51 -15.05
CA GLY A 115 -10.93 -5.17 -16.46
C GLY A 115 -9.55 -4.63 -16.86
N LEU A 116 -8.58 -4.55 -15.94
CA LEU A 116 -7.19 -4.18 -16.27
C LEU A 116 -6.28 -5.38 -16.58
N GLU A 117 -6.77 -6.60 -16.33
CA GLU A 117 -5.96 -7.82 -16.46
C GLU A 117 -5.57 -8.17 -17.89
N SER A 118 -6.42 -7.83 -18.87
CA SER A 118 -6.16 -8.11 -20.29
C SER A 118 -5.12 -7.18 -20.90
N ASP A 119 -4.99 -5.95 -20.39
CA ASP A 119 -4.25 -4.91 -21.09
C ASP A 119 -2.82 -4.72 -20.55
N ILE A 120 -2.53 -5.21 -19.33
CA ILE A 120 -1.23 -5.06 -18.67
C ILE A 120 -0.36 -6.33 -18.78
N LYS A 121 -0.97 -7.51 -18.96
CA LYS A 121 -0.25 -8.80 -18.99
C LYS A 121 0.19 -9.24 -20.39
N ASP A 122 -0.19 -8.51 -21.45
CA ASP A 122 0.07 -8.86 -22.86
C ASP A 122 1.30 -8.16 -23.50
N THR A 123 2.21 -7.61 -22.70
CA THR A 123 3.52 -7.09 -23.16
C THR A 123 4.68 -7.68 -22.36
#